data_AF-F4BGY5-F1
#
_entry.id   AF-F4BGY5-F1
#
_cell.length_a   1.000
_cell.length_b   1.000
_cell.length_c   1.000
_cell.angle_alpha   90.00
_cell.angle_beta   90.00
_cell.angle_gamma   90.00
#
_symmetry.space_group_name_H-M   'P 1'
#
loop_
_entity.id
_entity.type
_entity.pdbx_description
1 polymer ?
#
loop_
_entity_poly.entity_id
_entity_poly.type
_entity_poly.pdbx_seq_one_letter_code
_entity_poly.pdbx_strand_id
1 'polypeptide(L)'
;MIKKSILVENKEIKDLLSVIKQHYVSDNRNTIQEVSLNHVVNKVYKEDIRKYIVERWHSLETKVGHQVTLLENNYNKSIINKLYKKSRDLNFVIKTRPDDSSKELHNSIKKASNIDIVIREFSFL
;
A
#
# COMPACT_ATOMS: atom_id res chain seq x y z
N MET A 1 5.22 -18.24 1.23
CA MET A 1 4.75 -17.09 2.04
C MET A 1 5.63 -15.90 1.72
N ILE A 2 5.08 -14.69 1.67
CA ILE A 2 5.86 -13.46 1.45
C ILE A 2 5.81 -12.59 2.70
N LYS A 3 6.97 -12.09 3.13
CA LYS A 3 7.08 -11.09 4.22
C LYS A 3 7.11 -9.70 3.62
N LYS A 4 6.45 -8.74 4.25
CA LYS A 4 6.42 -7.33 3.82
C LYS A 4 6.45 -6.38 5.01
N SER A 5 7.23 -5.30 4.87
CA SER A 5 7.28 -4.17 5.80
C SER A 5 6.14 -3.19 5.47
N ILE A 6 5.01 -3.35 6.17
CA ILE A 6 3.77 -2.61 5.93
C ILE A 6 3.75 -1.31 6.74
N LEU A 7 3.42 -0.19 6.10
CA LEU A 7 3.13 1.06 6.81
C LEU A 7 1.81 0.92 7.58
N VAL A 8 1.85 1.14 8.89
CA VAL A 8 0.65 1.14 9.74
C VAL A 8 -0.21 2.36 9.41
N GLU A 9 -1.51 2.12 9.21
CA GLU A 9 -2.45 3.16 8.82
C GLU A 9 -2.61 4.27 9.88
N ASN A 10 -2.04 5.44 9.62
CA ASN A 10 -2.44 6.71 10.26
C ASN A 10 -3.48 7.44 9.39
N LYS A 11 -3.95 8.61 9.84
CA LYS A 11 -4.98 9.38 9.10
C LYS A 11 -4.57 9.69 7.65
N GLU A 12 -3.35 10.16 7.44
CA GLU A 12 -2.82 10.48 6.11
C GLU A 12 -2.78 9.26 5.17
N ILE A 13 -2.33 8.12 5.68
CA ILE A 13 -2.30 6.86 4.92
C ILE A 13 -3.72 6.40 4.59
N LYS A 14 -4.64 6.46 5.55
CA LYS A 14 -6.06 6.09 5.36
C LYS A 14 -6.72 6.94 4.29
N ASP A 15 -6.49 8.25 4.32
CA ASP A 15 -7.07 9.19 3.37
C ASP A 15 -6.57 8.89 1.94
N LEU A 16 -5.25 8.69 1.78
CA LEU A 16 -4.67 8.33 0.49
C LEU A 16 -5.18 6.96 -0.02
N LEU A 17 -5.19 5.94 0.84
CA LEU A 17 -5.73 4.62 0.49
C LEU A 17 -7.22 4.70 0.12
N SER A 18 -8.01 5.55 0.78
CA SER A 18 -9.42 5.76 0.45
C SER A 18 -9.60 6.32 -0.97
N VAL A 19 -8.84 7.36 -1.31
CA VAL A 19 -8.86 7.94 -2.67
C VAL A 19 -8.45 6.91 -3.72
N ILE A 20 -7.37 6.16 -3.47
CA ILE A 20 -6.95 5.07 -4.36
C ILE A 20 -8.08 4.03 -4.49
N LYS A 21 -8.66 3.55 -3.38
CA LYS A 21 -9.75 2.55 -3.40
C LYS A 21 -10.94 2.98 -4.26
N GLN A 22 -11.27 4.27 -4.29
CA GLN A 22 -12.40 4.82 -5.04
C GLN A 22 -12.11 4.99 -6.54
N HIS A 23 -10.87 5.30 -6.93
CA HIS A 23 -10.57 5.76 -8.29
C HIS A 23 -9.66 4.87 -9.12
N TYR A 24 -8.85 4.02 -8.48
CA TYR A 24 -7.91 3.14 -9.16
C TYR A 24 -8.62 1.86 -9.62
N VAL A 25 -8.55 1.49 -10.90
CA VAL A 25 -9.13 0.23 -11.40
C VAL A 25 -8.05 -0.86 -11.47
N SER A 26 -8.08 -1.81 -10.54
CA SER A 26 -7.11 -2.90 -10.49
C SER A 26 -7.42 -3.99 -11.54
N ASP A 27 -6.37 -4.56 -12.17
CA ASP A 27 -6.45 -5.77 -12.98
C ASP A 27 -6.00 -7.03 -12.22
N ASN A 28 -5.59 -6.88 -10.96
CA ASN A 28 -5.15 -7.98 -10.11
C ASN A 28 -6.32 -8.89 -9.78
N ARG A 29 -6.43 -9.99 -10.53
CA ARG A 29 -7.45 -11.02 -10.37
C ARG A 29 -6.90 -12.14 -9.48
N ASN A 30 -7.29 -12.12 -8.21
CA ASN A 30 -7.12 -13.22 -7.27
C ASN A 30 -5.65 -13.53 -6.90
N THR A 31 -4.78 -12.53 -6.86
CA THR A 31 -3.41 -12.68 -6.38
C THR A 31 -3.04 -11.61 -5.35
N ILE A 32 -1.88 -11.81 -4.72
CA ILE A 32 -1.20 -10.75 -3.97
C ILE A 32 -0.19 -10.12 -4.92
N GLN A 33 -0.26 -8.80 -5.11
CA GLN A 33 0.60 -8.08 -6.04
C GLN A 33 1.09 -6.77 -5.41
N GLU A 34 2.36 -6.42 -5.65
CA GLU A 34 2.87 -5.07 -5.40
C GLU A 34 2.88 -4.27 -6.69
N VAL A 35 2.32 -3.06 -6.64
CA VAL A 35 2.26 -2.16 -7.78
C VAL A 35 2.91 -0.82 -7.45
N SER A 36 3.55 -0.22 -8.45
CA SER A 36 4.21 1.08 -8.34
C SER A 36 3.20 2.23 -8.45
N LEU A 37 3.63 3.44 -8.06
CA LEU A 37 2.86 4.67 -8.27
C LEU A 37 2.40 4.82 -9.73
N ASN A 38 3.31 4.65 -10.69
CA ASN A 38 2.99 4.77 -12.12
C ASN A 38 1.90 3.79 -12.55
N HIS A 39 1.94 2.55 -12.03
CA HIS A 39 0.90 1.57 -12.30
C HIS A 39 -0.47 2.04 -11.78
N VAL A 40 -0.52 2.54 -10.55
CA VAL A 40 -1.76 3.04 -9.93
C VAL A 40 -2.31 4.24 -10.72
N VAL A 41 -1.47 5.23 -11.00
CA VAL A 41 -1.85 6.48 -11.67
C VAL A 41 -2.35 6.25 -13.09
N ASN A 42 -1.72 5.34 -13.85
CA ASN A 42 -2.14 4.99 -15.20
C ASN A 42 -3.55 4.37 -15.25
N LYS A 43 -4.05 3.83 -14.13
CA LYS A 43 -5.38 3.22 -14.02
C LYS A 43 -6.40 4.05 -13.24
N VAL A 44 -6.08 5.32 -13.00
CA VAL A 44 -7.02 6.33 -12.51
C VAL A 44 -7.44 7.18 -13.70
N TYR A 45 -8.73 7.42 -13.92
CA TYR A 45 -9.19 8.17 -15.11
C TYR A 45 -9.07 9.70 -14.93
N LYS A 46 -9.44 10.22 -13.76
CA LYS A 46 -9.53 11.66 -13.49
C LYS A 46 -8.15 12.27 -13.21
N GLU A 47 -7.79 13.33 -13.93
CA GLU A 47 -6.46 13.95 -13.88
C GLU A 47 -6.14 14.62 -12.53
N ASP A 48 -7.11 15.32 -11.94
CA ASP A 48 -7.01 15.92 -10.61
C ASP A 48 -6.72 14.86 -9.53
N ILE A 49 -7.38 13.70 -9.61
CA ILE A 49 -7.14 12.57 -8.71
C ILE A 49 -5.74 11.97 -8.94
N ARG A 50 -5.28 11.87 -10.21
CA ARG A 50 -3.91 11.44 -10.50
C ARG A 50 -2.88 12.34 -9.82
N LYS A 51 -3.02 13.66 -9.98
CA LYS A 51 -2.14 14.67 -9.37
C LYS A 51 -2.14 14.54 -7.85
N TYR A 52 -3.31 14.45 -7.25
CA TYR A 52 -3.43 14.22 -5.80
C TYR A 52 -2.70 12.95 -5.35
N ILE A 53 -2.92 11.81 -6.03
CA ILE A 53 -2.26 10.55 -5.66
C ILE A 53 -0.73 10.70 -5.76
N VAL A 54 -0.22 11.27 -6.86
CA VAL A 54 1.24 11.49 -7.06
C VAL A 54 1.83 12.34 -5.94
N GLU A 55 1.23 13.49 -5.65
CA GLU A 55 1.72 14.42 -4.62
C GLU A 55 1.73 13.78 -3.23
N ARG A 56 0.63 13.12 -2.85
CA ARG A 56 0.50 12.51 -1.52
C ARG A 56 1.40 11.27 -1.38
N TRP A 57 1.58 10.50 -2.46
CA TRP A 57 2.50 9.36 -2.46
C TRP A 57 3.96 9.80 -2.35
N HIS A 58 4.39 10.81 -3.10
CA HIS A 58 5.76 11.33 -2.97
C HIS A 58 6.01 12.00 -1.61
N SER A 59 5.01 12.68 -1.05
CA SER A 59 5.08 13.18 0.32
C SER A 59 5.27 12.03 1.33
N LEU A 60 4.56 10.92 1.14
CA LEU A 60 4.73 9.72 1.96
C LEU A 60 6.14 9.12 1.81
N GLU A 61 6.63 8.94 0.59
CA GLU A 61 8.00 8.46 0.31
C GLU A 61 9.06 9.35 0.95
N THR A 62 8.87 10.67 0.87
CA THR A 62 9.77 11.67 1.45
C THR A 62 9.81 11.55 2.97
N LYS A 63 8.64 11.39 3.62
CA LYS A 63 8.54 11.22 5.08
C LYS A 63 9.21 9.94 5.54
N VAL A 64 8.97 8.83 4.85
CA VAL A 64 9.55 7.54 5.26
C VAL A 64 11.02 7.38 4.83
N GLY A 65 11.51 8.19 3.88
CA GLY A 65 12.89 8.13 3.37
C GLY A 65 13.17 6.93 2.46
N HIS A 66 12.12 6.25 2.00
CA HIS A 66 12.22 5.02 1.21
C HIS A 66 11.15 4.98 0.12
N GLN A 67 11.44 4.23 -0.95
CA GLN A 67 10.45 3.95 -1.98
C GLN A 67 9.24 3.20 -1.39
N VAL A 68 8.04 3.62 -1.77
CA VAL A 68 6.78 3.02 -1.34
C VAL A 68 6.08 2.36 -2.53
N THR A 69 5.52 1.18 -2.30
CA THR A 69 4.66 0.44 -3.24
C THR A 69 3.30 0.16 -2.62
N LEU A 70 2.29 -0.09 -3.45
CA LEU A 70 0.97 -0.51 -2.99
C LEU A 70 0.86 -2.03 -3.08
N LEU A 71 0.61 -2.69 -1.96
CA LEU A 71 0.28 -4.11 -1.90
C LEU A 71 -1.22 -4.29 -2.07
N GLU A 72 -1.60 -4.95 -3.14
CA GLU A 72 -2.94 -5.41 -3.42
C GLU A 72 -3.10 -6.85 -2.95
N ASN A 73 -3.89 -7.05 -1.90
CA ASN A 73 -4.27 -8.38 -1.45
C ASN A 73 -5.71 -8.70 -1.91
N ASN A 74 -5.80 -9.30 -3.09
CA ASN A 74 -7.07 -9.76 -3.67
C ASN A 74 -7.24 -11.29 -3.62
N TYR A 75 -6.29 -12.00 -2.99
CA TYR A 75 -6.33 -13.45 -2.84
C TYR A 75 -7.48 -13.88 -1.89
N ASN A 76 -8.18 -14.97 -2.22
CA ASN A 76 -9.27 -15.56 -1.42
C ASN A 76 -10.46 -14.64 -1.06
N LYS A 77 -10.70 -13.56 -1.82
CA LYS A 77 -11.96 -12.81 -1.69
C LYS A 77 -13.09 -13.60 -2.36
N SER A 78 -13.88 -14.28 -1.53
CA SER A 78 -15.09 -15.02 -1.92
C SER A 78 -15.98 -14.20 -2.87
N ILE A 79 -16.75 -14.91 -3.70
CA ILE A 79 -17.77 -14.32 -4.60
C ILE A 79 -18.68 -13.34 -3.82
N ILE A 80 -18.97 -13.67 -2.56
CA ILE A 80 -19.75 -12.86 -1.62
C ILE A 80 -19.08 -11.49 -1.34
N ASN A 81 -17.75 -11.45 -1.10
CA ASN A 81 -17.02 -10.19 -0.91
C ASN A 81 -16.96 -9.33 -2.19
N LYS A 82 -16.99 -9.96 -3.38
CA LYS A 82 -17.12 -9.26 -4.67
C LYS A 82 -18.50 -8.61 -4.84
N LEU A 83 -19.57 -9.32 -4.43
CA LEU A 83 -20.96 -8.82 -4.47
C LEU A 83 -21.19 -7.63 -3.53
N TYR A 84 -20.64 -7.66 -2.31
CA TYR A 84 -20.82 -6.59 -1.32
C TYR A 84 -19.85 -5.41 -1.46
N LYS A 85 -19.03 -5.36 -2.53
CA LYS A 85 -18.01 -4.31 -2.75
C LYS A 85 -17.15 -4.02 -1.50
N LYS A 86 -16.89 -5.03 -0.65
CA LYS A 86 -15.99 -4.84 0.50
C LYS A 86 -14.64 -4.38 -0.04
N SER A 87 -14.19 -3.22 0.45
CA SER A 87 -13.05 -2.50 -0.13
C SER A 87 -11.83 -3.40 -0.32
N ARG A 88 -11.06 -3.18 -1.40
CA ARG A 88 -9.80 -3.88 -1.65
C ARG A 88 -8.90 -3.78 -0.42
N ASP A 89 -8.22 -4.88 -0.10
CA ASP A 89 -7.26 -4.88 1.01
C ASP A 89 -5.96 -4.35 0.41
N LEU A 90 -5.76 -3.05 0.64
CA LEU A 90 -4.67 -2.27 0.09
C LEU A 90 -3.82 -1.78 1.24
N ASN A 91 -2.52 -2.00 1.16
CA ASN A 91 -1.57 -1.56 2.15
C ASN A 91 -0.39 -0.89 1.46
N PHE A 92 0.20 0.14 2.08
CA PHE A 92 1.49 0.65 1.61
C PHE A 92 2.63 -0.18 2.19
N VAL A 93 3.64 -0.44 1.36
CA VAL A 93 4.83 -1.21 1.71
C VAL A 93 6.05 -0.37 1.40
N ILE A 94 7.00 -0.31 2.35
CA ILE A 94 8.33 0.23 2.04
C ILE A 94 9.18 -0.85 1.38
N LYS A 95 9.88 -0.49 0.31
CA LYS A 95 10.72 -1.41 -0.46
C LYS A 95 12.03 -1.68 0.26
N THR A 96 11.95 -2.51 1.29
CA THR A 96 13.04 -2.95 2.16
C THR A 96 13.04 -4.47 2.27
N ARG A 97 14.16 -5.06 2.66
CA ARG A 97 14.22 -6.50 2.96
C ARG A 97 13.65 -6.73 4.38
N PRO A 98 12.55 -7.49 4.53
CA PRO A 98 11.96 -7.75 5.84
C PRO A 98 12.70 -8.92 6.52
N ASP A 99 13.79 -8.60 7.20
CA ASP A 99 14.63 -9.53 7.98
C ASP A 99 14.99 -8.94 9.36
N ASP A 100 15.90 -9.59 10.08
CA ASP A 100 16.26 -9.23 11.46
C ASP A 100 16.84 -7.81 11.60
N SER A 101 17.37 -7.22 10.51
CA SER A 101 17.84 -5.82 10.50
C SER A 101 16.71 -4.80 10.40
N SER A 102 15.49 -5.25 10.11
CA SER A 102 14.34 -4.38 9.89
C SER A 102 13.92 -3.61 11.13
N LYS A 103 14.15 -4.14 12.34
CA LYS A 103 13.69 -3.50 13.58
C LYS A 103 14.34 -2.13 13.80
N GLU A 104 15.65 -2.03 13.59
CA GLU A 104 16.38 -0.76 13.74
C GLU A 104 15.94 0.25 12.68
N LEU A 105 15.78 -0.22 11.44
CA LEU A 105 15.28 0.59 10.33
C LEU A 105 13.87 1.11 10.60
N HIS A 106 12.96 0.24 11.05
CA HIS A 106 11.57 0.60 11.36
C HIS A 106 11.51 1.61 12.50
N ASN A 107 12.32 1.43 13.55
CA ASN A 107 12.43 2.39 14.65
C ASN A 107 12.97 3.75 14.18
N SER A 108 13.97 3.75 13.31
CA SER A 108 14.52 4.97 12.72
C SER A 108 13.47 5.73 11.90
N ILE A 109 12.75 5.02 11.03
CA ILE A 109 11.65 5.60 10.24
C ILE A 109 10.54 6.11 11.16
N LYS A 110 10.14 5.35 12.19
CA LYS A 110 9.12 5.80 13.15
C LYS A 110 9.53 7.07 13.86
N LYS A 111 10.79 7.19 14.26
CA LYS A 111 11.33 8.40 14.91
C LYS A 111 11.35 9.61 13.98
N ALA A 112 11.68 9.42 12.71
CA ALA A 112 11.78 10.50 11.73
C ALA A 112 10.41 10.95 11.17
N SER A 113 9.50 10.00 10.94
CA SER A 113 8.25 10.22 10.19
C SER A 113 6.99 10.15 11.04
N ASN A 114 7.09 9.65 12.28
CA ASN A 114 5.97 9.24 13.12
C ASN A 114 5.06 8.16 12.48
N ILE A 115 5.51 7.47 11.43
CA ILE A 115 4.79 6.36 10.78
C ILE A 115 5.35 5.05 11.32
N ASP A 116 4.46 4.20 11.80
CA ASP A 116 4.84 2.89 12.32
C ASP A 116 4.90 1.85 11.20
N ILE A 117 5.74 0.83 11.35
CA ILE A 117 5.97 -0.20 10.34
C ILE A 117 5.92 -1.56 11.00
N VAL A 118 5.17 -2.49 10.39
CA VAL A 118 5.05 -3.86 10.88
C VAL A 118 5.41 -4.85 9.79
N ILE A 119 6.13 -5.91 10.14
CA ILE A 119 6.34 -7.04 9.24
C ILE A 119 5.05 -7.88 9.25
N ARG A 120 4.46 -8.09 8.07
CA ARG A 120 3.36 -9.04 7.88
C ARG A 120 3.76 -10.15 6.92
N GLU A 121 3.28 -11.34 7.23
CA GLU A 121 3.37 -12.51 6.37
C GLU A 121 2.06 -12.69 5.61
N PHE A 122 2.18 -12.94 4.30
CA PHE A 122 1.05 -13.26 3.44
C PHE A 122 1.25 -14.67 2.85
N SER A 123 0.22 -15.50 3.00
CA SER A 123 0.16 -16.86 2.44
C SER A 123 -0.78 -16.91 1.25
N PHE A 124 -0.45 -17.79 0.29
CA PHE A 124 -1.29 -18.13 -0.85
C PHE A 124 -2.05 -19.45 -0.59
N LEU A 125 -2.51 -19.66 0.65
CA LEU A 125 -3.23 -20.86 1.09
C LEU A 125 -4.73 -20.59 1.16
#